data_AF-A0A958DDS4-F1
#
_entry.id   AF-A0A958DDS4-F1
#
_cell.length_a   1.000
_cell.length_b   1.000
_cell.length_c   1.000
_cell.angle_alpha   90.00
_cell.angle_beta   90.00
_cell.angle_gamma   90.00
#
_symmetry.space_group_name_H-M   'P 1'
#
loop_
_entity.id
_entity.type
_entity.pdbx_description
1 polymer ?
#
loop_
_entity_poly.entity_id
_entity_poly.type
_entity_poly.pdbx_seq_one_letter_code
_entity_poly.pdbx_strand_id
1 'polypeptide(L)'
;PPQHGARIDALAARLGYWPVLLSLVNRKLVYRIDQQGIAPAQALDDAANDLARKGVVAFDPRDAGGQRDQAVASTVEASLDLLTADERRRCAELAIFPQDVPIPLIQAAQLWQLTAGLDYDGASDLATRQLEPLSLLDYDGKSATLRLHDVLRSYLYASLPDRAELHGRLAARWT
;
A
#
# COMPACT_ATOMS: atom_id res chain seq x y z
N PRO A 1 17.70 18.85 17.41
CA PRO A 1 18.83 18.93 16.45
C PRO A 1 18.46 18.41 15.05
N PRO A 2 19.06 18.99 13.98
CA PRO A 2 18.70 18.73 12.57
C PRO A 2 18.80 17.26 12.14
N GLN A 3 19.65 16.49 12.80
CA GLN A 3 19.88 15.05 12.59
C GLN A 3 18.70 14.14 13.00
N HIS A 4 17.78 14.59 13.87
CA HIS A 4 16.54 13.84 14.13
C HIS A 4 15.50 14.07 13.03
N GLY A 5 15.43 15.29 12.47
CA GLY A 5 14.49 15.63 11.40
C GLY A 5 14.70 14.75 10.17
N ALA A 6 15.94 14.63 9.71
CA ALA A 6 16.28 13.79 8.56
C ALA A 6 15.93 12.30 8.77
N ARG A 7 16.08 11.77 9.99
CA ARG A 7 15.70 10.38 10.33
C ARG A 7 14.18 10.19 10.34
N ILE A 8 13.45 11.16 10.87
CA ILE A 8 11.99 11.18 10.86
C ILE A 8 11.48 11.25 9.42
N ASP A 9 12.06 12.13 8.60
CA ASP A 9 11.69 12.26 7.18
C ASP A 9 11.98 10.99 6.40
N ALA A 10 13.13 10.35 6.63
CA ALA A 10 13.47 9.08 5.98
C ALA A 10 12.53 7.95 6.40
N LEU A 11 12.15 7.88 7.68
CA LEU A 11 11.21 6.89 8.19
C LEU A 11 9.80 7.16 7.67
N ALA A 12 9.36 8.42 7.64
CA ALA A 12 8.08 8.84 7.10
C ALA A 12 7.99 8.58 5.59
N ALA A 13 9.05 8.85 4.83
CA ALA A 13 9.14 8.53 3.41
C ALA A 13 9.04 7.02 3.15
N ARG A 14 9.69 6.19 3.98
CA ARG A 14 9.58 4.72 3.90
C ARG A 14 8.18 4.20 4.28
N LEU A 15 7.46 4.93 5.11
CA LEU A 15 6.07 4.67 5.47
C LEU A 15 5.09 5.37 4.51
N GLY A 16 5.58 5.95 3.41
CA GLY A 16 4.76 6.65 2.42
C GLY A 16 4.03 7.90 2.93
N TYR A 17 4.39 8.42 4.11
CA TYR A 17 3.69 9.50 4.84
C TYR A 17 2.28 9.16 5.32
N TRP A 18 2.04 7.90 5.63
CA TRP A 18 0.73 7.38 5.98
C TRP A 18 0.32 7.76 7.39
N PRO A 19 -0.78 8.51 7.60
CA PRO A 19 -1.18 8.88 8.96
C PRO A 19 -1.33 7.68 9.89
N VAL A 20 -1.86 6.56 9.37
CA VAL A 20 -2.01 5.31 10.14
C VAL A 20 -0.66 4.67 10.46
N LEU A 21 0.22 4.44 9.48
CA LEU A 21 1.52 3.81 9.73
C LEU A 21 2.44 4.71 10.55
N LEU A 22 2.40 6.02 10.30
CA LEU A 22 3.05 7.03 11.11
C LEU A 22 2.53 6.99 12.53
N SER A 23 1.22 6.83 12.76
CA SER A 23 0.66 6.74 14.11
C SER A 23 1.10 5.47 14.85
N LEU A 24 1.23 4.33 14.15
CA LEU A 24 1.70 3.06 14.73
C LEU A 24 3.16 3.15 15.14
N VAL A 25 4.00 3.64 14.23
CA VAL A 25 5.42 3.84 14.48
C VAL A 25 5.64 4.90 15.57
N ASN A 26 4.89 6.01 15.52
CA ASN A 26 4.94 7.06 16.54
C ASN A 26 4.55 6.51 17.92
N ARG A 27 3.50 5.70 18.03
CA ARG A 27 3.08 5.08 19.31
C ARG A 27 4.18 4.18 19.87
N LYS A 28 4.87 3.41 19.02
CA LYS A 28 6.01 2.57 19.44
C LYS A 28 7.22 3.40 19.86
N LEU A 29 7.52 4.49 19.15
CA LEU A 29 8.59 5.42 19.48
C LEU A 29 8.34 6.09 20.84
N VAL A 30 7.14 6.64 21.04
CA VAL A 30 6.72 7.24 22.31
C VAL A 30 6.83 6.24 23.45
N TYR A 31 6.37 5.00 23.26
CA TYR A 31 6.52 3.96 24.27
C TYR A 31 7.99 3.65 24.62
N ARG A 32 8.87 3.52 23.62
CA ARG A 32 10.31 3.26 23.84
C ARG A 32 11.01 4.40 24.57
N ILE A 33 10.67 5.64 24.22
CA ILE A 33 11.28 6.83 24.80
C ILE A 33 10.77 7.02 26.24
N ASP A 34 9.45 7.02 26.44
CA ASP A 34 8.84 7.42 27.71
C ASP A 34 8.82 6.26 28.73
N GLN A 35 8.57 5.03 28.29
CA GLN A 35 8.42 3.88 29.18
C GLN A 35 9.70 3.05 29.33
N GLN A 36 10.56 3.03 28.30
CA GLN A 36 11.81 2.24 28.33
C GLN A 36 13.07 3.12 28.45
N GLY A 37 12.94 4.45 28.40
CA GLY A 37 14.07 5.38 28.53
C GLY A 37 15.06 5.34 27.36
N ILE A 38 14.66 4.80 26.21
CA ILE A 38 15.53 4.69 25.03
C ILE A 38 15.73 6.08 24.42
N ALA A 39 16.97 6.42 24.09
CA ALA A 39 17.28 7.69 23.44
C ALA A 39 16.53 7.84 22.09
N PRO A 40 15.99 9.03 21.76
CA PRO A 40 15.18 9.23 20.55
C PRO A 40 15.84 8.78 19.24
N ALA A 41 17.16 9.01 19.10
CA ALA A 41 17.93 8.55 17.95
C ALA A 41 17.93 7.02 17.83
N GLN A 42 18.18 6.33 18.93
CA GLN A 42 18.23 4.86 18.98
C GLN A 42 16.84 4.27 18.70
N ALA A 43 15.79 4.86 19.27
CA ALA A 43 14.41 4.41 19.03
C ALA A 43 14.02 4.51 17.54
N LEU A 44 14.45 5.58 16.86
CA LEU A 44 14.25 5.78 15.42
C LEU A 44 15.03 4.76 14.57
N ASP A 45 16.29 4.53 14.90
CA ASP A 45 17.13 3.55 14.18
C ASP A 45 16.58 2.11 14.37
N ASP A 46 16.16 1.76 15.59
CA ASP A 46 15.52 0.48 15.89
C ASP A 46 14.19 0.32 15.15
N ALA A 47 13.38 1.38 15.06
CA ALA A 47 12.15 1.37 14.25
C ALA A 47 12.46 1.19 12.76
N ALA A 48 13.46 1.88 12.22
CA ALA A 48 13.86 1.71 10.82
C ALA A 48 14.34 0.28 10.51
N ASN A 49 15.01 -0.36 11.46
CA ASN A 49 15.47 -1.75 11.37
C ASN A 49 14.31 -2.76 11.51
N ASP A 50 13.40 -2.52 12.45
CA ASP A 50 12.19 -3.32 12.63
C ASP A 50 11.31 -3.26 11.36
N LEU A 51 11.13 -2.08 10.77
CA LEU A 51 10.44 -1.90 9.49
C LEU A 51 11.16 -2.62 8.34
N ALA A 52 12.50 -2.58 8.29
CA ALA A 52 13.26 -3.27 7.25
C ALA A 52 13.13 -4.80 7.33
N ARG A 53 13.07 -5.33 8.54
CA ARG A 53 13.14 -6.78 8.80
C ARG A 53 11.77 -7.46 8.82
N LYS A 54 10.75 -6.76 9.32
CA LYS A 54 9.41 -7.32 9.60
C LYS A 54 8.28 -6.53 8.94
N GLY A 55 8.59 -5.46 8.20
CA GLY A 55 7.57 -4.57 7.64
C GLY A 55 6.73 -3.90 8.73
N VAL A 56 5.52 -3.48 8.35
CA VAL A 56 4.60 -2.76 9.23
C VAL A 56 4.13 -3.59 10.44
N VAL A 57 4.25 -4.91 10.36
CA VAL A 57 3.88 -5.87 11.42
C VAL A 57 4.78 -5.74 12.67
N ALA A 58 5.99 -5.18 12.54
CA ALA A 58 6.87 -4.93 13.68
C ALA A 58 6.29 -3.95 14.71
N PHE A 59 5.33 -3.14 14.26
CA PHE A 59 4.66 -2.12 15.05
C PHE A 59 3.27 -2.56 15.50
N ASP A 60 2.99 -3.87 15.45
CA ASP A 60 1.76 -4.47 15.96
C ASP A 60 1.75 -4.55 17.50
N PRO A 61 0.95 -3.73 18.19
CA PRO A 61 0.73 -3.75 19.62
C PRO A 61 -0.40 -4.74 19.89
N ARG A 62 -0.07 -6.03 19.93
CA ARG A 62 -0.94 -7.06 20.52
C ARG A 62 -1.24 -6.85 22.02
N ASP A 63 -1.02 -5.65 22.56
CA ASP A 63 -1.25 -5.34 23.97
C ASP A 63 -1.76 -3.92 24.29
N ALA A 64 -2.12 -3.07 23.31
CA ALA A 64 -2.59 -1.72 23.66
C ALA A 64 -3.62 -1.12 22.67
N GLY A 65 -4.89 -1.47 22.85
CA GLY A 65 -6.02 -0.53 22.83
C GLY A 65 -6.38 0.26 21.55
N GLY A 66 -5.77 -0.01 20.39
CA GLY A 66 -6.09 0.66 19.11
C GLY A 66 -6.50 -0.32 18.02
N GLN A 67 -7.65 -0.99 18.17
CA GLN A 67 -7.99 -2.23 17.44
C GLN A 67 -8.39 -2.09 15.96
N ARG A 68 -8.84 -0.92 15.48
CA ARG A 68 -9.41 -0.83 14.11
C ARG A 68 -8.37 -0.68 13.02
N ASP A 69 -7.46 0.29 13.15
CA ASP A 69 -6.51 0.62 12.07
C ASP A 69 -5.40 -0.45 11.94
N GLN A 70 -5.15 -1.18 13.03
CA GLN A 70 -4.20 -2.28 13.17
C GLN A 70 -4.58 -3.54 12.38
N ALA A 71 -5.85 -3.94 12.52
CA ALA A 71 -6.38 -5.14 11.89
C ALA A 71 -6.37 -4.99 10.37
N VAL A 72 -6.66 -3.77 9.88
CA VAL A 72 -6.74 -3.48 8.45
C VAL A 72 -5.39 -3.69 7.75
N ALA A 73 -4.29 -3.16 8.28
CA ALA A 73 -2.97 -3.33 7.64
C ALA A 73 -2.52 -4.80 7.61
N SER A 74 -2.70 -5.53 8.71
CA SER A 74 -2.36 -6.96 8.78
C SER A 74 -3.25 -7.81 7.87
N THR A 75 -4.53 -7.48 7.74
CA THR A 75 -5.46 -8.15 6.82
C THR A 75 -5.11 -7.85 5.36
N VAL A 76 -4.74 -6.61 5.03
CA VAL A 76 -4.30 -6.22 3.69
C VAL A 76 -3.05 -6.98 3.27
N GLU A 77 -2.02 -7.04 4.12
CA GLU A 77 -0.80 -7.81 3.81
C GLU A 77 -1.10 -9.31 3.68
N ALA A 78 -1.94 -9.87 4.56
CA ALA A 78 -2.34 -11.27 4.47
C ALA A 78 -3.08 -11.59 3.16
N SER A 79 -3.96 -10.69 2.69
CA SER A 79 -4.61 -10.82 1.38
C SER A 79 -3.61 -10.71 0.23
N LEU A 80 -2.62 -9.82 0.32
CA LEU A 80 -1.59 -9.65 -0.72
C LEU A 80 -0.59 -10.81 -0.78
N ASP A 81 -0.33 -11.49 0.33
CA ASP A 81 0.55 -12.68 0.39
C ASP A 81 -0.08 -13.92 -0.27
N LEU A 82 -1.39 -13.91 -0.51
CA LEU A 82 -2.09 -14.96 -1.27
C LEU A 82 -1.95 -14.78 -2.79
N LEU A 83 -1.47 -13.63 -3.24
CA LEU A 83 -1.23 -13.35 -4.65
C LEU A 83 0.18 -13.78 -5.08
N THR A 84 0.29 -14.22 -6.33
CA THR A 84 1.60 -14.33 -6.98
C THR A 84 2.25 -12.95 -7.13
N ALA A 85 3.56 -12.93 -7.34
CA ALA A 85 4.31 -11.68 -7.51
C ALA A 85 3.78 -10.83 -8.68
N ASP A 86 3.30 -11.46 -9.76
CA ASP A 86 2.78 -10.76 -10.93
C ASP A 86 1.37 -10.19 -10.65
N GLU A 87 0.49 -10.95 -10.01
CA GLU A 87 -0.84 -10.48 -9.57
C GLU A 87 -0.72 -9.32 -8.58
N ARG A 88 0.22 -9.39 -7.63
CA ARG A 88 0.50 -8.29 -6.69
C ARG A 88 0.93 -7.03 -7.43
N ARG A 89 1.76 -7.15 -8.48
CA ARG A 89 2.11 -6.00 -9.34
C ARG A 89 0.90 -5.46 -10.10
N ARG A 90 0.04 -6.32 -10.64
CA ARG A 90 -1.17 -5.89 -11.35
C ARG A 90 -2.14 -5.13 -10.44
N CYS A 91 -2.33 -5.65 -9.23
CA CYS A 91 -3.10 -4.99 -8.18
C CYS A 91 -2.51 -3.60 -7.87
N ALA A 92 -1.18 -3.54 -7.71
CA ALA A 92 -0.49 -2.28 -7.42
C ALA A 92 -0.65 -1.24 -8.55
N GLU A 93 -0.59 -1.66 -9.81
CA GLU A 93 -0.76 -0.78 -10.97
C GLU A 93 -2.11 -0.07 -11.00
N LEU A 94 -3.18 -0.65 -10.44
CA LEU A 94 -4.47 0.02 -10.34
C LEU A 94 -4.44 1.26 -9.43
N ALA A 95 -3.44 1.39 -8.57
CA ALA A 95 -3.30 2.55 -7.69
C ALA A 95 -3.00 3.87 -8.44
N ILE A 96 -2.61 3.81 -9.73
CA ILE A 96 -2.41 5.01 -10.56
C ILE A 96 -3.72 5.74 -10.87
N PHE A 97 -4.86 5.03 -10.82
CA PHE A 97 -6.15 5.64 -11.07
C PHE A 97 -6.54 6.58 -9.91
N PRO A 98 -7.31 7.65 -10.18
CA PRO A 98 -7.77 8.56 -9.15
C PRO A 98 -8.57 7.84 -8.07
N GLN A 99 -8.47 8.34 -6.84
CA GLN A 99 -9.36 7.92 -5.76
C GLN A 99 -10.81 8.26 -6.11
N ASP A 100 -11.76 7.49 -5.59
CA ASP A 100 -13.21 7.72 -5.68
C ASP A 100 -13.85 7.68 -7.08
N VAL A 101 -13.06 7.54 -8.14
CA VAL A 101 -13.54 7.38 -9.51
C VAL A 101 -13.64 5.89 -9.83
N PRO A 102 -14.82 5.37 -10.22
CA PRO A 102 -14.94 4.01 -10.73
C PRO A 102 -14.00 3.82 -11.92
N ILE A 103 -13.20 2.76 -11.89
CA ILE A 103 -12.23 2.43 -12.94
C ILE A 103 -12.95 1.52 -13.94
N PRO A 104 -13.21 1.92 -15.18
CA PRO A 104 -13.75 1.00 -16.17
C PRO A 104 -12.81 -0.19 -16.37
N LEU A 105 -13.34 -1.43 -16.35
CA LEU A 105 -12.55 -2.66 -16.52
C LEU A 105 -11.74 -2.63 -17.82
N ILE A 106 -12.29 -2.02 -18.87
CA ILE A 106 -11.58 -1.83 -20.14
C ILE A 106 -10.30 -0.99 -19.99
N GLN A 107 -10.28 0.01 -19.10
CA GLN A 107 -9.10 0.84 -18.85
C GLN A 107 -8.06 0.08 -18.02
N ALA A 108 -8.51 -0.71 -17.02
CA ALA A 108 -7.63 -1.61 -16.29
C ALA A 108 -7.00 -2.67 -17.21
N ALA A 109 -7.79 -3.25 -18.12
CA ALA A 109 -7.31 -4.19 -19.13
C ALA A 109 -6.28 -3.54 -20.08
N GLN A 110 -6.53 -2.32 -20.54
CA GLN A 110 -5.56 -1.58 -21.35
C GLN A 110 -4.24 -1.33 -20.61
N LEU A 111 -4.30 -1.00 -19.32
CA LEU A 111 -3.12 -0.84 -18.49
C LEU A 111 -2.33 -2.15 -18.41
N TRP A 112 -2.99 -3.26 -18.08
CA TRP A 112 -2.34 -4.57 -17.94
C TRP A 112 -1.86 -5.16 -19.27
N GLN A 113 -2.51 -4.84 -20.38
CA GLN A 113 -1.99 -5.14 -21.71
C GLN A 113 -0.65 -4.45 -21.97
N LEU A 114 -0.48 -3.20 -21.50
CA LEU A 114 0.75 -2.43 -21.70
C LEU A 114 1.90 -2.85 -20.78
N THR A 115 1.58 -3.37 -19.60
CA THR A 115 2.56 -3.66 -18.55
C THR A 115 2.84 -5.16 -18.39
N ALA A 116 1.95 -6.04 -18.87
CA ALA A 116 2.13 -7.51 -18.84
C ALA A 116 1.61 -8.25 -20.09
N GLY A 117 1.08 -7.55 -21.10
CA GLY A 117 0.52 -8.21 -22.29
C GLY A 117 -0.78 -8.97 -22.04
N LEU A 118 -1.47 -8.69 -20.92
CA LEU A 118 -2.71 -9.35 -20.53
C LEU A 118 -3.90 -8.82 -21.33
N ASP A 119 -4.61 -9.71 -22.01
CA ASP A 119 -5.80 -9.38 -22.79
C ASP A 119 -7.02 -9.08 -21.89
N TYR A 120 -8.14 -8.71 -22.52
CA TYR A 120 -9.35 -8.32 -21.78
C TYR A 120 -9.92 -9.47 -20.93
N ASP A 121 -9.94 -10.69 -21.46
CA ASP A 121 -10.49 -11.84 -20.76
C ASP A 121 -9.60 -12.21 -19.57
N GLY A 122 -8.27 -12.20 -19.74
CA GLY A 122 -7.31 -12.38 -18.65
C GLY A 122 -7.40 -11.27 -17.60
N ALA A 123 -7.61 -10.02 -18.01
CA ALA A 123 -7.82 -8.89 -17.10
C ALA A 123 -9.12 -9.04 -16.29
N SER A 124 -10.20 -9.46 -16.94
CA SER A 124 -11.48 -9.74 -16.30
C SER A 124 -11.35 -10.88 -15.29
N ASP A 125 -10.70 -11.98 -15.66
CA ASP A 125 -10.47 -13.12 -14.77
C ASP A 125 -9.59 -12.73 -13.57
N LEU A 126 -8.53 -11.96 -13.79
CA LEU A 126 -7.69 -11.44 -12.71
C LEU A 126 -8.51 -10.60 -11.72
N ALA A 127 -9.28 -9.64 -12.23
CA ALA A 127 -10.07 -8.74 -11.40
C ALA A 127 -11.15 -9.50 -10.60
N THR A 128 -11.87 -10.43 -11.24
CA THR A 128 -13.05 -11.07 -10.66
C THR A 128 -12.77 -12.36 -9.91
N ARG A 129 -11.71 -13.10 -10.26
CA ARG A 129 -11.41 -14.41 -9.65
C ARG A 129 -10.24 -14.39 -8.66
N GLN A 130 -9.35 -13.39 -8.77
CA GLN A 130 -8.18 -13.28 -7.88
C GLN A 130 -8.30 -12.09 -6.93
N LEU A 131 -8.60 -10.89 -7.45
CA LEU A 131 -8.54 -9.67 -6.64
C LEU A 131 -9.82 -9.42 -5.83
N GLU A 132 -11.00 -9.56 -6.44
CA GLU A 132 -12.29 -9.34 -5.77
C GLU A 132 -12.56 -10.32 -4.60
N PRO A 133 -12.28 -11.63 -4.71
CA PRO A 133 -12.50 -12.57 -3.61
C PRO A 133 -11.61 -12.32 -2.38
N LEU A 134 -10.48 -11.64 -2.56
CA LEU A 134 -9.57 -11.23 -1.50
C LEU A 134 -9.91 -9.86 -0.90
N SER A 135 -11.02 -9.26 -1.33
CA SER A 135 -11.46 -7.90 -0.99
C SER A 135 -10.39 -6.84 -1.31
N LEU A 136 -9.61 -7.07 -2.36
CA LEU A 136 -8.58 -6.13 -2.81
C LEU A 136 -9.15 -5.04 -3.73
N LEU A 137 -10.32 -5.30 -4.31
CA LEU A 137 -11.15 -4.37 -5.06
C LEU A 137 -12.60 -4.83 -5.03
N ASP A 138 -13.51 -3.91 -5.33
CA ASP A 138 -14.90 -4.23 -5.65
C ASP A 138 -15.08 -4.25 -7.18
N TYR A 139 -15.85 -5.21 -7.69
CA TYR A 139 -16.27 -5.25 -9.10
C TYR A 139 -17.78 -5.09 -9.23
N ASP A 140 -18.23 -4.11 -10.02
CA ASP A 140 -19.63 -3.98 -10.43
C ASP A 140 -19.81 -4.52 -11.86
N GLY A 141 -20.38 -5.72 -11.97
CA GLY A 141 -20.67 -6.36 -13.25
C GLY A 141 -21.73 -5.67 -14.11
N LYS A 142 -22.55 -4.76 -13.56
CA LYS A 142 -23.54 -4.02 -14.36
C LYS A 142 -22.90 -2.87 -15.14
N SER A 143 -21.97 -2.16 -14.49
CA SER A 143 -21.24 -1.04 -15.09
C SER A 143 -19.87 -1.43 -15.64
N ALA A 144 -19.42 -2.66 -15.39
CA ALA A 144 -18.08 -3.16 -15.68
C ALA A 144 -17.00 -2.24 -15.09
N THR A 145 -17.15 -1.87 -13.82
CA THR A 145 -16.22 -0.97 -13.12
C THR A 145 -15.57 -1.64 -11.91
N LEU A 146 -14.32 -1.26 -11.65
CA LEU A 146 -13.53 -1.64 -10.48
C LEU A 146 -13.48 -0.46 -9.50
N ARG A 147 -13.44 -0.74 -8.21
CA ARG A 147 -13.13 0.25 -7.17
C ARG A 147 -12.09 -0.32 -6.22
N LEU A 148 -10.99 0.39 -6.03
CA LEU A 148 -10.06 0.07 -4.95
C LEU A 148 -10.53 0.75 -3.67
N HIS A 149 -10.43 0.06 -2.54
CA HIS A 149 -10.60 0.72 -1.25
C HIS A 149 -9.46 1.71 -1.02
N ASP A 150 -9.77 2.87 -0.45
CA ASP A 150 -8.81 3.96 -0.25
C ASP A 150 -7.56 3.55 0.54
N VAL A 151 -7.74 2.67 1.53
CA VAL A 151 -6.65 2.11 2.34
C VAL A 151 -5.75 1.18 1.51
N LEU A 152 -6.31 0.41 0.58
CA LEU A 152 -5.54 -0.46 -0.31
C LEU A 152 -4.82 0.32 -1.39
N ARG A 153 -5.55 1.21 -2.08
CA ARG A 153 -5.01 2.07 -3.14
C ARG A 153 -3.80 2.81 -2.64
N SER A 154 -3.96 3.45 -1.49
CA SER A 154 -2.89 4.26 -0.97
C SER A 154 -1.68 3.32 -0.65
N TYR A 155 -1.90 2.11 -0.11
CA TYR A 155 -0.84 1.23 0.39
C TYR A 155 0.00 0.71 -0.78
N LEU A 156 -0.70 0.35 -1.85
CA LEU A 156 -0.13 -0.03 -3.13
C LEU A 156 0.63 1.13 -3.78
N TYR A 157 0.08 2.35 -3.71
CA TYR A 157 0.71 3.57 -4.21
C TYR A 157 2.05 3.86 -3.52
N ALA A 158 2.13 3.67 -2.20
CA ALA A 158 3.37 3.83 -1.44
C ALA A 158 4.43 2.76 -1.78
N SER A 159 3.98 1.56 -2.19
CA SER A 159 4.81 0.40 -2.49
C SER A 159 5.29 0.32 -3.94
N LEU A 160 4.81 1.19 -4.83
CA LEU A 160 5.24 1.26 -6.24
C LEU A 160 6.60 1.97 -6.37
N PRO A 161 7.64 1.31 -6.92
CA PRO A 161 8.97 1.89 -7.06
C PRO A 161 9.08 2.94 -8.18
N ASP A 162 8.28 2.86 -9.26
CA ASP A 162 8.46 3.68 -10.47
C ASP A 162 7.22 4.52 -10.86
N ARG A 163 6.85 5.42 -9.96
CA ARG A 163 5.58 6.17 -10.01
C ARG A 163 5.55 7.18 -11.16
N ALA A 164 6.65 7.88 -11.40
CA ALA A 164 6.74 8.93 -12.43
C ALA A 164 6.73 8.34 -13.85
N GLU A 165 7.36 7.18 -14.04
CA GLU A 165 7.41 6.50 -15.34
C GLU A 165 6.04 5.95 -15.75
N LEU A 166 5.30 5.34 -14.81
CA LEU A 166 3.94 4.83 -15.07
C LEU A 166 2.94 5.95 -15.39
N HIS A 167 2.97 7.07 -14.65
CA HIS A 167 2.16 8.24 -14.97
C HIS A 167 2.52 8.85 -16.33
N GLY A 168 3.81 8.89 -16.68
CA GLY A 168 4.28 9.39 -17.98
C GLY A 168 3.83 8.54 -19.16
N ARG A 169 3.85 7.21 -19.02
CA ARG A 169 3.39 6.28 -20.07
C ARG A 169 1.87 6.33 -20.30
N LEU A 170 1.08 6.65 -19.27
CA LEU A 170 -0.37 6.81 -19.40
C LEU A 170 -0.74 8.16 -20.05
N ALA A 171 -0.08 9.24 -19.63
CA ALA A 171 -0.30 10.58 -20.16
C ALA A 171 0.09 10.70 -21.65
N ALA A 172 1.18 10.05 -22.07
CA ALA A 172 1.64 10.05 -23.46
C ALA A 172 0.69 9.32 -24.44
N ARG A 173 -0.33 8.61 -23.94
CA ARG A 173 -1.31 7.89 -24.76
C ARG A 173 -2.62 8.68 -24.93
N TRP A 174 -2.83 9.75 -24.16
CA TRP A 174 -4.05 10.58 -24.17
C TRP A 174 -3.81 12.00 -24.72
N THR A 175 -2.64 12.24 -25.30
CA THR A 175 -2.32 13.36 -26.20
C THR A 175 -2.10 12.83 -27.60
#